data_AF-A0A925WII1-F1
#
_entry.id   AF-A0A925WII1-F1
#
_cell.length_a   1.000
_cell.length_b   1.000
_cell.length_c   1.000
_cell.angle_alpha   90.00
_cell.angle_beta   90.00
_cell.angle_gamma   90.00
#
_symmetry.space_group_name_H-M   'P 1'
#
loop_
_entity.id
_entity.type
_entity.pdbx_description
1 polymer ?
#
loop_
_entity_poly.entity_id
_entity_poly.type
_entity_poly.pdbx_seq_one_letter_code
_entity_poly.pdbx_strand_id
1 'polypeptide(L)'
;ARRSGQRWFVGAMIDGPGREISNPLHFLGRGQWKARIWKDAADSAQNAEHLETETQSVTAKGVITLRLAPAGGAVICLEKE
;
A
#
# COMPACT_ATOMS: atom_id res chain seq x y z
N ALA A 1 5.99 2.02 8.15
CA ALA A 1 5.40 0.69 8.45
C ALA A 1 5.31 0.49 9.97
N ARG A 2 4.27 -0.21 10.44
CA ARG A 2 4.07 -0.63 11.84
C ARG A 2 3.78 -2.14 11.88
N ARG A 3 4.16 -2.82 12.96
CA ARG A 3 3.98 -4.26 13.13
C ARG A 3 3.03 -4.55 14.28
N SER A 4 2.13 -5.53 14.09
CA SER A 4 1.29 -6.10 15.15
C SER A 4 1.25 -7.62 15.00
N GLY A 5 1.83 -8.33 15.97
CA GLY A 5 2.06 -9.78 15.88
C GLY A 5 2.91 -10.15 14.66
N GLN A 6 2.34 -10.96 13.77
CA GLN A 6 3.00 -11.38 12.52
C GLN A 6 2.68 -10.48 11.32
N ARG A 7 1.84 -9.46 11.51
CA ARG A 7 1.35 -8.60 10.43
C ARG A 7 2.08 -7.27 10.39
N TRP A 8 2.29 -6.77 9.18
CA TRP A 8 2.77 -5.43 8.93
C TRP A 8 1.69 -4.57 8.30
N PHE A 9 1.67 -3.31 8.68
CA PHE A 9 0.75 -2.30 8.16
C PHE A 9 1.55 -1.12 7.62
N VAL A 10 1.20 -0.67 6.43
CA VAL A 10 1.74 0.55 5.80
C VAL A 10 0.57 1.45 5.48
N GLY A 11 0.61 2.69 5.94
CA GLY A 11 -0.31 3.74 5.50
C GLY A 11 0.48 4.78 4.74
N ALA A 12 -0.06 5.23 3.61
CA ALA A 12 0.45 6.35 2.83
C ALA A 12 -0.70 7.34 2.64
N MET A 13 -0.41 8.61 2.83
CA MET A 13 -1.38 9.70 2.71
C MET A 13 -0.61 10.95 2.32
N ILE A 14 -1.23 11.79 1.50
CA ILE A 14 -0.59 12.98 0.98
C ILE A 14 -1.47 14.20 1.16
N ASP A 15 -0.83 15.35 1.32
CA ASP A 15 -1.42 16.62 0.98
C ASP A 15 -1.09 16.99 -0.48
N GLY A 16 -1.95 17.81 -1.07
CA GLY A 16 -1.71 18.40 -2.39
C GLY A 16 -1.88 17.45 -3.57
N PRO A 17 -1.11 17.65 -4.67
CA PRO A 17 -1.33 16.96 -5.93
C PRO A 17 -1.01 15.46 -5.85
N GLY A 18 -1.73 14.69 -6.65
CA GLY A 18 -1.54 13.25 -6.79
C GLY A 18 -0.13 12.91 -7.27
N ARG A 19 0.41 11.79 -6.76
CA ARG A 19 1.77 11.33 -7.06
C ARG A 19 1.92 9.84 -6.80
N GLU A 20 2.99 9.27 -7.31
CA GLU A 20 3.40 7.91 -6.98
C GLU A 20 4.33 7.90 -5.77
N ILE A 21 4.16 6.89 -4.91
CA ILE A 21 5.02 6.63 -3.76
C ILE A 21 5.51 5.19 -3.84
N SER A 22 6.84 5.02 -3.93
CA SER A 22 7.49 3.72 -3.84
C SER A 22 7.72 3.34 -2.39
N ASN A 23 7.31 2.11 -2.02
CA ASN A 23 7.45 1.57 -0.67
C ASN A 23 8.36 0.34 -0.69
N PRO A 24 9.68 0.49 -0.44
CA PRO A 24 10.59 -0.64 -0.28
C PRO A 24 10.20 -1.52 0.90
N LEU A 25 10.22 -2.83 0.71
CA LEU A 25 9.74 -3.80 1.71
C LEU A 25 10.86 -4.45 2.55
N HIS A 26 12.03 -3.83 2.63
CA HIS A 26 13.22 -4.37 3.33
C HIS A 26 13.01 -4.60 4.84
N PHE A 27 11.96 -4.01 5.43
CA PHE A 27 11.58 -4.23 6.82
C PHE A 27 10.90 -5.58 7.05
N LEU A 28 10.47 -6.28 5.99
CA LEU A 28 9.92 -7.62 6.08
C LEU A 28 11.02 -8.65 6.41
N GLY A 29 10.61 -9.72 7.09
CA GLY A 29 11.46 -10.88 7.27
C GLY A 29 11.61 -11.69 5.97
N ARG A 30 12.56 -12.63 5.95
CA ARG A 30 12.72 -13.58 4.83
C ARG A 30 11.44 -14.39 4.61
N GLY A 31 11.18 -14.72 3.34
CA GLY A 31 10.05 -15.53 2.89
C GLY A 31 9.09 -14.77 1.98
N GLN A 32 7.99 -15.45 1.67
CA GLN A 32 6.87 -14.90 0.91
C GLN A 32 5.89 -14.21 1.86
N TRP A 33 5.30 -13.13 1.37
CA TRP A 33 4.31 -12.34 2.08
C TRP A 33 3.16 -12.04 1.15
N LYS A 34 1.94 -12.09 1.65
CA LYS A 34 0.74 -11.65 0.96
C LYS A 34 0.48 -10.19 1.32
N ALA A 35 0.52 -9.31 0.32
CA ALA A 35 0.13 -7.91 0.46
C ALA A 35 -1.33 -7.73 0.02
N ARG A 36 -2.19 -7.27 0.92
CA ARG A 36 -3.52 -6.75 0.62
C ARG A 36 -3.45 -5.23 0.61
N ILE A 37 -3.87 -4.61 -0.48
CA ILE A 37 -3.72 -3.18 -0.73
C ILE A 37 -5.10 -2.60 -0.93
N TRP A 38 -5.39 -1.49 -0.25
CA TRP A 38 -6.52 -0.62 -0.49
C TRP A 38 -5.95 0.73 -0.92
N LYS A 39 -6.36 1.23 -2.08
CA LYS A 39 -5.80 2.44 -2.68
C LYS A 39 -6.89 3.25 -3.36
N ASP A 40 -6.64 4.54 -3.52
CA ASP A 40 -7.44 5.39 -4.40
C ASP A 40 -7.68 4.70 -5.76
N ALA A 41 -8.92 4.72 -6.21
CA ALA A 41 -9.30 4.30 -7.55
C ALA A 41 -8.83 5.31 -8.61
N ALA A 42 -8.85 4.90 -9.88
CA ALA A 42 -8.43 5.76 -10.99
C ALA A 42 -9.18 7.11 -11.06
N ASP A 43 -10.42 7.17 -10.56
CA ASP A 43 -11.31 8.34 -10.55
C ASP A 43 -11.51 8.96 -9.15
N SER A 44 -10.69 8.61 -8.15
CA SER A 44 -10.85 9.14 -6.78
C SER A 44 -10.64 10.65 -6.67
N ALA A 45 -10.06 11.30 -7.68
CA ALA A 45 -9.99 12.77 -7.74
C ALA A 45 -11.38 13.40 -8.00
N GLN A 46 -12.32 12.65 -8.58
CA GLN A 46 -13.68 13.08 -8.88
C GLN A 46 -14.68 12.50 -7.87
N ASN A 47 -14.49 11.24 -7.46
CA ASN A 47 -15.30 10.60 -6.44
C ASN A 47 -14.42 9.96 -5.34
N ALA A 48 -14.26 10.68 -4.23
CA ALA A 48 -13.43 10.25 -3.10
C ALA A 48 -13.92 8.97 -2.41
N GLU A 49 -15.15 8.51 -2.65
CA GLU A 49 -15.67 7.27 -2.08
C GLU A 49 -15.21 6.01 -2.83
N HIS A 50 -14.71 6.17 -4.06
CA HIS A 50 -14.23 5.04 -4.86
C HIS A 50 -12.88 4.52 -4.35
N LEU A 51 -12.80 3.20 -4.23
CA LEU A 51 -11.65 2.49 -3.67
C LEU A 51 -11.33 1.25 -4.51
N GLU A 52 -10.06 1.06 -4.82
CA GLU A 52 -9.56 -0.18 -5.43
C GLU A 52 -8.88 -1.07 -4.39
N THR A 53 -9.08 -2.39 -4.54
CA THR A 53 -8.39 -3.38 -3.71
C THR A 53 -7.61 -4.36 -4.55
N GLU A 54 -6.39 -4.66 -4.13
CA GLU A 54 -5.47 -5.55 -4.83
C GLU A 54 -4.82 -6.53 -3.84
N THR A 55 -4.48 -7.72 -4.32
CA THR A 55 -3.68 -8.68 -3.57
C THR A 55 -2.52 -9.18 -4.41
N GLN A 56 -1.32 -9.17 -3.87
CA GLN A 56 -0.11 -9.66 -4.54
C GLN A 56 0.86 -10.33 -3.56
N SER A 57 1.60 -11.34 -4.03
CA SER A 57 2.68 -11.98 -3.26
C SER A 57 3.98 -11.21 -3.47
N VAL A 58 4.67 -10.90 -2.37
CA VAL A 58 5.88 -10.07 -2.34
C VAL A 58 6.95 -10.68 -1.42
N THR A 59 8.17 -10.15 -1.51
CA THR A 59 9.27 -10.51 -0.60
C THR A 59 9.90 -9.26 -0.02
N ALA A 60 10.80 -9.42 0.94
CA ALA A 60 11.58 -8.31 1.50
C ALA A 60 12.46 -7.56 0.46
N LYS A 61 12.69 -8.15 -0.72
CA LYS A 61 13.40 -7.49 -1.84
C LYS A 61 12.47 -6.64 -2.72
N GLY A 62 11.16 -6.74 -2.52
CA GLY A 62 10.17 -6.08 -3.35
C GLY A 62 9.99 -4.59 -3.01
N VAL A 63 9.33 -3.90 -3.93
CA VAL A 63 8.86 -2.52 -3.78
C VAL A 63 7.40 -2.49 -4.21
N ILE A 64 6.53 -1.90 -3.41
CA ILE A 64 5.14 -1.62 -3.81
C ILE A 64 5.04 -0.14 -4.17
N THR A 65 4.71 0.16 -5.42
CA THR A 65 4.40 1.52 -5.87
C THR A 65 2.91 1.78 -5.73
N LEU A 66 2.56 2.85 -5.01
CA LEU A 66 1.18 3.30 -4.84
C LEU A 66 0.98 4.58 -5.64
N ARG A 67 0.01 4.58 -6.55
CA ARG A 67 -0.49 5.82 -7.17
C ARG A 67 -1.55 6.40 -6.24
N LEU A 68 -1.37 7.65 -5.81
CA LEU A 68 -2.31 8.35 -4.94
C LEU A 68 -2.97 9.50 -5.69
N ALA A 69 -4.28 9.65 -5.50
CA ALA A 69 -5.04 10.80 -5.96
C ALA A 69 -4.65 12.06 -5.16
N PRO A 70 -4.97 13.28 -5.63
CA PRO A 70 -4.79 14.49 -4.84
C PRO A 70 -5.47 14.38 -3.47
N ALA A 71 -4.77 14.77 -2.40
CA ALA A 71 -5.20 14.60 -1.01
C ALA A 71 -5.63 13.15 -0.62
N GLY A 72 -5.17 12.15 -1.39
CA GLY A 72 -5.58 10.76 -1.26
C GLY A 72 -4.65 9.90 -0.41
N GLY A 73 -4.83 8.58 -0.51
CA GLY A 73 -4.07 7.64 0.30
C GLY A 73 -4.22 6.17 -0.07
N ALA A 74 -3.50 5.35 0.67
CA ALA A 74 -3.53 3.91 0.54
C ALA A 74 -3.11 3.21 1.86
N VAL A 75 -3.60 1.99 2.03
CA VAL A 75 -3.25 1.10 3.14
C VAL A 75 -2.79 -0.24 2.58
N ILE A 76 -1.72 -0.79 3.16
CA ILE A 76 -1.21 -2.11 2.86
C ILE A 76 -1.22 -2.94 4.16
N CYS A 77 -1.87 -4.10 4.14
CA CYS A 77 -1.70 -5.15 5.13
C CYS A 77 -0.84 -6.28 4.55
N LEU A 78 0.23 -6.64 5.25
CA LEU A 78 1.19 -7.66 4.86
C LEU A 78 1.16 -8.79 5.89
N GLU A 79 0.83 -9.98 5.41
CA GLU A 79 0.77 -11.21 6.18
C GLU A 79 1.79 -12.20 5.62
N LYS A 80 2.44 -12.97 6.50
CA LYS A 80 3.34 -14.02 6.04
C LYS A 80 2.50 -15.14 5.44
N GLU A 81 2.91 -15.65 4.28
CA GLU A 81 2.34 -16.89 3.71
C GLU A 81 2.79 -18.12 4.50
#